data_AF-A0A2R6FDK6-F1
#
_entry.id   AF-A0A2R6FDK6-F1
#
_cell.length_a   1.000
_cell.length_b   1.000
_cell.length_c   1.000
_cell.angle_alpha   90.00
_cell.angle_beta   90.00
_cell.angle_gamma   90.00
#
_symmetry.space_group_name_H-M   'P 1'
#
loop_
_entity.id
_entity.type
_entity.pdbx_description
1 polymer ?
#
loop_
_entity_poly.entity_id
_entity_poly.type
_entity_poly.pdbx_seq_one_letter_code
_entity_poly.pdbx_strand_id
1 'polypeptide(L)'
;DRESAPDFGPDAPRRLPKLLPGINLVHGLKGERAETFEHNKQFLQDVLDEGLMLRRINIRQVMAFEGTEMSETGAEIAKDHKQQFQQYKREVREEIDNEMLQRVAPPGTVLPDVHLEYHQDGKTFGRQLGTYALLVAVPGERELGQTTDVAVTDHGYRSVTGVPYPLDLNAASMDELRAIPGVGRSTAGDIVVDRPYEAVDAAGTDADLSTFATVDGAETPTIPGLANTDGNTDCADPGVGAYR
;
A
#
# COMPACT_ATOMS: atom_id res chain seq x y z
N ASP A 1 13.43 -3.30 21.58
CA ASP A 1 14.47 -2.30 21.34
C ASP A 1 13.82 -1.14 20.61
N ARG A 2 14.00 0.11 21.08
CA ARG A 2 13.39 1.27 20.40
C ARG A 2 14.07 1.55 19.06
N GLU A 3 15.34 1.19 18.93
CA GLU A 3 16.13 1.35 17.71
C GLU A 3 15.67 0.43 16.57
N SER A 4 14.92 -0.64 16.89
CA SER A 4 14.35 -1.56 15.90
C SER A 4 12.84 -1.41 15.73
N ALA A 5 12.23 -0.39 16.34
CA ALA A 5 10.80 -0.15 16.19
C ALA A 5 10.48 0.26 14.74
N PRO A 6 9.28 -0.09 14.22
CA PRO A 6 8.81 0.52 12.98
C PRO A 6 8.87 2.04 13.08
N ASP A 7 9.51 2.68 12.11
CA ASP A 7 9.62 4.13 11.99
C ASP A 7 9.25 4.57 10.57
N PHE A 8 9.04 5.87 10.38
CA PHE A 8 8.70 6.49 9.10
C PHE A 8 9.55 7.74 8.86
N GLY A 9 9.70 8.15 7.60
CA GLY A 9 10.55 9.29 7.22
C GLY A 9 11.74 8.89 6.34
N PRO A 10 12.68 9.81 6.08
CA PRO A 10 13.73 9.64 5.07
C PRO A 10 14.73 8.53 5.41
N ASP A 11 14.97 8.28 6.69
CA ASP A 11 15.91 7.24 7.16
C ASP A 11 15.23 5.86 7.35
N ALA A 12 13.91 5.79 7.14
CA ALA A 12 13.16 4.55 7.31
C ALA A 12 13.51 3.55 6.19
N PRO A 13 13.59 2.24 6.48
CA PRO A 13 13.81 1.24 5.45
C PRO A 13 12.72 1.28 4.38
N ARG A 14 13.11 1.17 3.10
CA ARG A 14 12.20 1.16 1.93
C ARG A 14 11.41 -0.15 1.78
N ARG A 15 10.83 -0.65 2.86
CA ARG A 15 10.02 -1.86 2.92
C ARG A 15 8.88 -1.66 3.91
N LEU A 16 7.82 -2.45 3.76
CA LEU A 16 6.76 -2.47 4.76
C LEU A 16 7.30 -2.90 6.14
N PRO A 17 6.79 -2.30 7.24
CA PRO A 17 7.04 -2.79 8.59
C PRO A 17 6.63 -4.26 8.74
N LYS A 18 7.52 -5.07 9.35
CA LYS A 18 7.30 -6.51 9.54
C LYS A 18 6.12 -6.80 10.45
N LEU A 19 5.93 -5.97 11.48
CA LEU A 19 4.84 -6.10 12.44
C LEU A 19 4.36 -4.70 12.83
N LEU A 20 3.07 -4.46 12.68
CA LEU A 20 2.39 -3.27 13.15
C LEU A 20 1.04 -3.66 13.77
N PRO A 21 0.63 -3.01 14.86
CA PRO A 21 -0.67 -3.27 15.47
C PRO A 21 -1.82 -2.87 14.54
N GLY A 22 -2.93 -3.59 14.64
CA GLY A 22 -4.19 -3.22 14.01
C GLY A 22 -5.25 -2.93 15.07
N ILE A 23 -6.17 -2.04 14.76
CA ILE A 23 -7.29 -1.68 15.64
C ILE A 23 -8.60 -2.17 15.05
N ASN A 24 -9.53 -2.57 15.92
CA ASN A 24 -10.87 -3.00 15.53
C ASN A 24 -11.90 -2.30 16.41
N LEU A 25 -12.65 -1.39 15.82
CA LEU A 25 -13.72 -0.62 16.45
C LEU A 25 -15.06 -1.22 16.03
N VAL A 26 -15.84 -1.62 17.03
CA VAL A 26 -17.17 -2.22 16.84
C VAL A 26 -18.21 -1.25 17.38
N HIS A 27 -19.07 -0.76 16.50
CA HIS A 27 -20.12 0.21 16.80
C HIS A 27 -21.50 -0.45 16.92
N GLY A 28 -22.43 0.23 17.59
CA GLY A 28 -23.79 -0.24 17.86
C GLY A 28 -23.93 -1.08 19.12
N LEU A 29 -22.89 -1.12 19.97
CA LEU A 29 -22.91 -1.85 21.23
C LEU A 29 -23.89 -1.22 22.24
N LYS A 30 -24.37 -2.04 23.18
CA LYS A 30 -25.25 -1.60 24.27
C LYS A 30 -24.61 -0.44 25.03
N GLY A 31 -25.31 0.69 25.08
CA GLY A 31 -24.85 1.91 25.76
C GLY A 31 -24.00 2.86 24.91
N GLU A 32 -23.75 2.55 23.63
CA GLU A 32 -23.12 3.48 22.69
C GLU A 32 -23.99 4.74 22.52
N ARG A 33 -23.32 5.90 22.52
CA ARG A 33 -23.94 7.22 22.29
C ARG A 33 -23.18 7.97 21.21
N ALA A 34 -23.72 9.10 20.76
CA ALA A 34 -23.08 9.94 19.75
C ALA A 34 -21.63 10.32 20.13
N GLU A 35 -21.38 10.61 21.41
CA GLU A 35 -20.05 11.00 21.93
C GLU A 35 -19.04 9.84 21.86
N THR A 36 -19.49 8.59 21.71
CA THR A 36 -18.59 7.43 21.55
C THR A 36 -17.82 7.51 20.23
N PHE A 37 -18.45 8.02 19.18
CA PHE A 37 -17.78 8.23 17.89
C PHE A 37 -16.69 9.31 18.01
N GLU A 38 -16.98 10.40 18.73
CA GLU A 38 -16.03 11.49 18.96
C GLU A 38 -14.82 11.02 19.75
N HIS A 39 -15.02 10.29 20.86
CA HIS A 39 -13.91 9.76 21.64
C HIS A 39 -13.05 8.76 20.86
N ASN A 40 -13.67 7.89 20.06
CA ASN A 40 -12.93 6.94 19.23
C ASN A 40 -12.12 7.64 18.13
N LYS A 41 -12.68 8.69 17.51
CA LYS A 41 -11.94 9.51 16.53
C LYS A 41 -10.78 10.23 17.20
N GLN A 42 -11.01 10.84 18.36
CA GLN A 42 -9.96 11.54 19.11
C GLN A 42 -8.82 10.60 19.48
N PHE A 43 -9.12 9.39 19.97
CA PHE A 43 -8.09 8.40 20.26
C PHE A 43 -7.24 8.05 19.02
N LEU A 44 -7.87 7.90 17.85
CA LEU A 44 -7.14 7.64 16.60
C LEU A 44 -6.29 8.83 16.17
N GLN A 45 -6.77 10.05 16.41
CA GLN A 45 -6.01 11.28 16.19
C GLN A 45 -4.80 11.36 17.12
N ASP A 46 -4.98 11.05 18.41
CA ASP A 46 -3.89 11.05 19.39
C ASP A 46 -2.79 10.06 18.99
N VAL A 47 -3.16 8.86 18.51
CA VAL A 47 -2.20 7.87 17.96
C VAL A 47 -1.41 8.46 16.79
N LEU A 48 -2.06 9.19 15.88
CA LEU A 48 -1.40 9.81 14.75
C LEU A 48 -0.47 10.95 15.21
N ASP A 49 -0.93 11.80 16.12
CA ASP A 49 -0.21 12.97 16.66
C ASP A 49 1.00 12.57 17.49
N GLU A 50 0.93 11.45 18.20
CA GLU A 50 2.06 10.85 18.94
C GLU A 50 3.12 10.23 18.01
N GLY A 51 2.93 10.25 16.69
CA GLY A 51 3.85 9.65 15.74
C GLY A 51 3.79 8.12 15.70
N LEU A 52 2.75 7.50 16.24
CA LEU A 52 2.61 6.05 16.24
C LEU A 52 2.07 5.55 14.89
N MET A 53 2.25 4.26 14.64
CA MET A 53 1.82 3.61 13.40
C MET A 53 0.87 2.44 13.65
N LEU A 54 -0.16 2.35 12.82
CA LEU A 54 -1.11 1.25 12.76
C LEU A 54 -1.07 0.60 11.38
N ARG A 55 -1.16 -0.72 11.31
CA ARG A 55 -1.28 -1.43 10.03
C ARG A 55 -2.63 -1.22 9.38
N ARG A 56 -3.68 -1.17 10.20
CA ARG A 56 -5.07 -1.16 9.75
C ARG A 56 -6.01 -0.77 10.88
N ILE A 57 -7.04 0.00 10.54
CA ILE A 57 -8.20 0.24 11.38
C ILE A 57 -9.40 -0.46 10.76
N ASN A 58 -10.08 -1.31 11.54
CA ASN A 58 -11.32 -1.96 11.14
C ASN A 58 -12.49 -1.28 11.86
N ILE A 59 -13.42 -0.70 11.11
CA ILE A 59 -14.65 -0.13 11.64
C ILE A 59 -15.82 -1.04 11.23
N ARG A 60 -16.46 -1.65 12.23
CA ARG A 60 -17.53 -2.63 12.05
C ARG A 60 -18.78 -2.22 12.83
N GLN A 61 -19.91 -2.76 12.43
CA GLN A 61 -21.12 -2.72 13.24
C GLN A 61 -21.28 -4.06 13.96
N VAL A 62 -21.77 -4.02 15.18
CA VAL A 62 -22.07 -5.20 15.98
C VAL A 62 -23.13 -6.06 15.28
N MET A 63 -23.00 -7.37 15.45
CA MET A 63 -24.04 -8.34 15.12
C MET A 63 -24.61 -8.86 16.44
N ALA A 64 -25.94 -8.84 16.58
CA ALA A 64 -26.62 -9.44 17.72
C ALA A 64 -26.88 -10.92 17.43
N PHE A 65 -26.36 -11.79 18.29
CA PHE A 65 -26.58 -13.23 18.22
C PHE A 65 -27.38 -13.69 19.45
N GLU A 66 -28.23 -14.69 19.25
CA GLU A 66 -29.00 -15.32 20.33
C GLU A 66 -28.05 -15.85 21.42
N GLY A 67 -28.41 -15.61 22.69
CA GLY A 67 -27.60 -16.01 23.84
C GLY A 67 -26.43 -15.07 24.19
N THR A 68 -26.26 -13.94 23.49
CA THR A 68 -25.29 -12.89 23.89
C THR A 68 -25.97 -11.75 24.66
N GLU A 69 -25.20 -10.95 25.39
CA GLU A 69 -25.73 -9.74 26.06
C GLU A 69 -26.32 -8.72 25.07
N MET A 70 -25.92 -8.78 23.80
CA MET A 70 -26.49 -8.00 22.71
C MET A 70 -27.80 -8.58 22.17
N SER A 71 -28.23 -9.77 22.59
CA SER A 71 -29.43 -10.44 22.07
C SER A 71 -30.70 -9.63 22.33
N GLU A 72 -30.80 -8.98 23.50
CA GLU A 72 -31.98 -8.18 23.88
C GLU A 72 -31.96 -6.78 23.24
N THR A 73 -30.77 -6.16 23.14
CA THR A 73 -30.60 -4.84 22.50
C THR A 73 -30.71 -4.94 20.97
N GLY A 74 -30.38 -6.09 20.40
CA GLY A 74 -30.45 -6.33 18.97
C GLY A 74 -29.55 -5.38 18.18
N ALA A 75 -30.05 -4.94 17.02
CA ALA A 75 -29.35 -4.05 16.09
C ALA A 75 -29.96 -2.63 16.07
N GLU A 76 -30.77 -2.26 17.06
CA GLU A 76 -31.49 -0.98 17.07
C GLU A 76 -30.53 0.21 17.12
N ILE A 77 -29.57 0.20 18.05
CA ILE A 77 -28.55 1.25 18.18
C ILE A 77 -27.74 1.42 16.88
N ALA A 78 -27.38 0.31 16.23
CA ALA A 78 -26.66 0.33 14.96
C ALA A 78 -27.50 0.93 13.80
N LYS A 79 -28.83 0.78 13.84
CA LYS A 79 -29.75 1.36 12.86
C LYS A 79 -29.97 2.84 13.11
N ASP A 80 -30.16 3.22 14.38
CA ASP A 80 -30.44 4.60 14.79
C ASP A 80 -29.26 5.52 14.47
N HIS A 81 -28.03 5.06 14.72
CA HIS A 81 -26.82 5.82 14.46
C HIS A 81 -26.23 5.57 13.06
N LYS A 82 -26.99 4.99 12.12
CA LYS A 82 -26.44 4.60 10.81
C LYS A 82 -25.82 5.77 10.04
N GLN A 83 -26.44 6.95 10.05
CA GLN A 83 -25.92 8.13 9.34
C GLN A 83 -24.61 8.60 9.97
N GLN A 84 -24.59 8.76 11.30
CA GLN A 84 -23.40 9.12 12.06
C GLN A 84 -22.26 8.11 11.84
N PHE A 85 -22.57 6.81 11.84
CA PHE A 85 -21.60 5.77 11.56
C PHE A 85 -20.97 5.89 10.17
N GLN A 86 -21.76 6.18 9.13
CA GLN A 86 -21.21 6.37 7.78
C GLN A 86 -20.31 7.61 7.70
N GLN A 87 -20.73 8.71 8.33
CA GLN A 87 -19.92 9.93 8.41
C GLN A 87 -18.59 9.66 9.13
N TYR A 88 -18.65 9.12 10.34
CA TYR A 88 -17.48 8.73 11.13
C TYR A 88 -16.52 7.83 10.34
N LYS A 89 -17.06 6.80 9.68
CA LYS A 89 -16.27 5.85 8.89
C LYS A 89 -15.59 6.50 7.69
N ARG A 90 -16.19 7.55 7.10
CA ARG A 90 -15.58 8.33 6.02
C ARG A 90 -14.46 9.21 6.59
N GLU A 91 -14.73 9.95 7.66
CA GLU A 91 -13.76 10.83 8.29
C GLU A 91 -12.52 10.07 8.77
N VAL A 92 -12.69 8.94 9.47
CA VAL A 92 -11.54 8.11 9.88
C VAL A 92 -10.72 7.66 8.68
N ARG A 93 -11.36 7.40 7.53
CA ARG A 93 -10.61 6.96 6.35
C ARG A 93 -9.82 8.08 5.68
N GLU A 94 -10.45 9.23 5.56
CA GLU A 94 -9.87 10.38 4.88
C GLU A 94 -8.79 11.04 5.73
N GLU A 95 -8.99 11.11 7.04
CA GLU A 95 -8.11 11.86 7.95
C GLU A 95 -7.11 10.96 8.69
N ILE A 96 -7.42 9.68 8.92
CA ILE A 96 -6.55 8.78 9.69
C ILE A 96 -5.96 7.66 8.82
N ASP A 97 -6.79 6.82 8.17
CA ASP A 97 -6.27 5.67 7.41
C ASP A 97 -5.36 6.13 6.27
N ASN A 98 -5.67 7.25 5.59
CA ASN A 98 -4.85 7.75 4.49
C ASN A 98 -3.48 8.25 4.97
N GLU A 99 -3.45 9.09 6.00
CA GLU A 99 -2.21 9.56 6.65
C GLU A 99 -1.38 8.37 7.17
N MET A 100 -2.05 7.39 7.77
CA MET A 100 -1.39 6.19 8.27
C MET A 100 -0.81 5.35 7.12
N LEU A 101 -1.53 5.22 6.01
CA LEU A 101 -1.04 4.50 4.82
C LEU A 101 0.22 5.17 4.24
N GLN A 102 0.25 6.51 4.20
CA GLN A 102 1.42 7.28 3.78
C GLN A 102 2.63 7.02 4.69
N ARG A 103 2.44 6.88 6.01
CA ARG A 103 3.52 6.49 6.94
C ARG A 103 3.98 5.05 6.76
N VAL A 104 3.04 4.13 6.54
CA VAL A 104 3.33 2.69 6.43
C VAL A 104 4.03 2.33 5.12
N ALA A 105 3.70 3.03 4.03
CA ALA A 105 4.21 2.74 2.70
C ALA A 105 4.49 4.04 1.92
N PRO A 106 5.42 4.91 2.38
CA PRO A 106 5.75 6.15 1.68
C PRO A 106 6.30 5.88 0.27
N PRO A 107 6.32 6.89 -0.62
CA PRO A 107 6.93 6.73 -1.94
C PRO A 107 8.37 6.21 -1.84
N GLY A 108 8.73 5.28 -2.71
CA GLY A 108 9.99 4.55 -2.68
C GLY A 108 9.96 3.25 -1.88
N THR A 109 8.88 2.96 -1.13
CA THR A 109 8.68 1.64 -0.50
C THR A 109 8.58 0.55 -1.56
N VAL A 110 9.39 -0.49 -1.45
CA VAL A 110 9.32 -1.64 -2.36
C VAL A 110 8.47 -2.76 -1.78
N LEU A 111 7.52 -3.20 -2.59
CA LEU A 111 6.61 -4.30 -2.33
C LEU A 111 7.06 -5.49 -3.20
N PRO A 112 7.74 -6.49 -2.65
CA PRO A 112 8.14 -7.66 -3.42
C PRO A 112 6.95 -8.56 -3.76
N ASP A 113 7.06 -9.33 -4.84
CA ASP A 113 6.14 -10.40 -5.21
C ASP A 113 4.66 -9.96 -5.27
N VAL A 114 4.38 -8.81 -5.89
CA VAL A 114 3.00 -8.37 -6.14
C VAL A 114 2.41 -9.25 -7.25
N HIS A 115 1.44 -10.09 -6.89
CA HIS A 115 0.71 -10.92 -7.82
C HIS A 115 -0.29 -10.08 -8.61
N LEU A 116 -0.20 -10.12 -9.94
CA LEU A 116 -1.05 -9.35 -10.83
C LEU A 116 -2.40 -10.07 -11.05
N GLU A 117 -3.49 -9.42 -10.63
CA GLU A 117 -4.82 -10.03 -10.50
C GLU A 117 -5.79 -9.62 -11.62
N TYR A 118 -5.85 -8.35 -12.01
CA TYR A 118 -6.81 -7.85 -13.01
C TYR A 118 -6.40 -6.51 -13.64
N HIS A 119 -7.02 -6.16 -14.77
CA HIS A 119 -6.89 -4.85 -15.42
C HIS A 119 -8.10 -3.97 -15.16
N GLN A 120 -7.86 -2.68 -14.96
CA GLN A 120 -8.90 -1.67 -14.90
C GLN A 120 -8.30 -0.30 -15.23
N ASP A 121 -9.00 0.47 -16.08
CA ASP A 121 -8.64 1.86 -16.42
C ASP A 121 -7.18 2.05 -16.89
N GLY A 122 -6.68 1.13 -17.73
CA GLY A 122 -5.31 1.17 -18.26
C GLY A 122 -4.21 0.84 -17.24
N LYS A 123 -4.58 0.24 -16.11
CA LYS A 123 -3.67 -0.20 -15.04
C LYS A 123 -3.85 -1.68 -14.77
N THR A 124 -2.80 -2.29 -14.26
CA THR A 124 -2.83 -3.64 -13.69
C THR A 124 -2.84 -3.55 -12.17
N PHE A 125 -3.80 -4.23 -11.55
CA PHE A 125 -3.95 -4.28 -10.11
C PHE A 125 -3.43 -5.59 -9.56
N GLY A 126 -2.76 -5.54 -8.42
CA GLY A 126 -2.20 -6.71 -7.77
C GLY A 126 -2.01 -6.54 -6.26
N ARG A 127 -1.67 -7.65 -5.60
CA ARG A 127 -1.40 -7.70 -4.15
C ARG A 127 -0.29 -8.70 -3.84
N GLN A 128 0.44 -8.45 -2.76
CA GLN A 128 1.29 -9.48 -2.17
C GLN A 128 0.44 -10.61 -1.55
N LEU A 129 1.04 -11.78 -1.33
CA LEU A 129 0.40 -12.79 -0.50
C LEU A 129 0.40 -12.36 0.97
N GLY A 130 -0.75 -12.46 1.63
CA GLY A 130 -0.89 -12.20 3.06
C GLY A 130 -2.28 -11.73 3.46
N THR A 131 -2.59 -11.83 4.75
CA THR A 131 -3.93 -11.51 5.29
C THR A 131 -4.30 -10.03 5.11
N TYR A 132 -3.31 -9.14 4.96
CA TYR A 132 -3.49 -7.69 4.86
C TYR A 132 -2.56 -7.05 3.82
N ALA A 133 -2.56 -7.61 2.61
CA ALA A 133 -1.84 -7.04 1.48
C ALA A 133 -2.52 -5.77 0.96
N LEU A 134 -1.70 -4.76 0.67
CA LEU A 134 -2.14 -3.52 0.03
C LEU A 134 -2.51 -3.81 -1.42
N LEU A 135 -3.65 -3.29 -1.87
CA LEU A 135 -3.94 -3.26 -3.30
C LEU A 135 -3.01 -2.27 -3.97
N VAL A 136 -2.31 -2.71 -5.00
CA VAL A 136 -1.32 -1.95 -5.76
C VAL A 136 -1.84 -1.75 -7.18
N ALA A 137 -1.80 -0.52 -7.67
CA ALA A 137 -2.11 -0.19 -9.06
C ALA A 137 -0.81 0.15 -9.81
N VAL A 138 -0.54 -0.58 -10.89
CA VAL A 138 0.65 -0.38 -11.74
C VAL A 138 0.21 0.13 -13.11
N PRO A 139 0.81 1.21 -13.64
CA PRO A 139 0.52 1.68 -15.00
C PRO A 139 0.76 0.60 -16.06
N GLY A 140 -0.14 0.57 -17.05
CA GLY A 140 -0.11 -0.37 -18.16
C GLY A 140 -0.81 -1.70 -17.87
N GLU A 141 -1.21 -2.39 -18.94
CA GLU A 141 -1.67 -3.78 -18.89
C GLU A 141 -0.46 -4.72 -18.95
N ARG A 142 -0.38 -5.65 -18.00
CA ARG A 142 0.70 -6.62 -17.84
C ARG A 142 0.14 -8.04 -17.83
N GLU A 143 0.99 -9.04 -18.00
CA GLU A 143 0.51 -10.42 -17.93
C GLU A 143 -0.02 -10.76 -16.52
N LEU A 144 -1.26 -11.24 -16.43
CA LEU A 144 -1.89 -11.64 -15.18
C LEU A 144 -1.34 -12.99 -14.69
N GLY A 145 -1.36 -13.20 -13.37
CA GLY A 145 -0.86 -14.42 -12.75
C GLY A 145 0.66 -14.45 -12.51
N GLN A 146 1.40 -13.48 -13.06
CA GLN A 146 2.80 -13.25 -12.75
C GLN A 146 2.97 -12.41 -11.47
N THR A 147 4.17 -12.44 -10.92
CA THR A 147 4.60 -11.54 -9.84
C THR A 147 5.55 -10.48 -10.37
N THR A 148 5.53 -9.31 -9.74
CA THR A 148 6.50 -8.25 -10.00
C THR A 148 6.76 -7.48 -8.71
N ASP A 149 7.97 -7.01 -8.52
CA ASP A 149 8.30 -6.09 -7.44
C ASP A 149 7.81 -4.70 -7.84
N VAL A 150 7.23 -3.95 -6.89
CA VAL A 150 6.65 -2.63 -7.16
C VAL A 150 7.20 -1.61 -6.17
N ALA A 151 7.73 -0.50 -6.67
CA ALA A 151 8.03 0.68 -5.88
C ALA A 151 6.80 1.59 -5.81
N VAL A 152 6.33 1.87 -4.59
CA VAL A 152 5.19 2.76 -4.34
C VAL A 152 5.55 4.17 -4.78
N THR A 153 4.69 4.81 -5.55
CA THR A 153 4.87 6.21 -5.99
C THR A 153 3.82 7.16 -5.43
N ASP A 154 2.61 6.67 -5.13
CA ASP A 154 1.51 7.50 -4.62
C ASP A 154 0.45 6.67 -3.89
N HIS A 155 -0.51 7.33 -3.25
CA HIS A 155 -1.55 6.72 -2.42
C HIS A 155 -2.95 7.02 -2.98
N GLY A 156 -3.76 5.98 -3.06
CA GLY A 156 -5.20 6.10 -3.25
C GLY A 156 -5.94 6.06 -1.91
N TYR A 157 -7.27 5.94 -1.99
CA TYR A 157 -8.13 5.91 -0.79
C TYR A 157 -7.82 4.76 0.19
N ARG A 158 -7.41 3.59 -0.34
CA ARG A 158 -7.07 2.39 0.45
C ARG A 158 -6.07 1.48 -0.26
N SER A 159 -5.35 2.04 -1.20
CA SER A 159 -4.49 1.37 -2.15
C SER A 159 -3.27 2.24 -2.37
N VAL A 160 -2.23 1.66 -2.95
CA VAL A 160 -1.06 2.39 -3.43
C VAL A 160 -1.00 2.32 -4.94
N THR A 161 -0.40 3.33 -5.56
CA THR A 161 0.05 3.28 -6.95
C THR A 161 1.55 3.06 -6.93
N GLY A 162 2.09 2.36 -7.92
CA GLY A 162 3.52 2.17 -8.04
C GLY A 162 3.96 1.77 -9.43
N VAL A 163 5.27 1.70 -9.62
CA VAL A 163 5.93 1.28 -10.85
C VAL A 163 6.72 0.00 -10.62
N PRO A 164 6.95 -0.85 -11.64
CA PRO A 164 7.85 -1.99 -11.51
C PRO A 164 9.18 -1.56 -10.91
N TYR A 165 9.75 -2.42 -10.06
CA TYR A 165 11.02 -2.15 -9.40
C TYR A 165 12.06 -3.26 -9.70
N PRO A 166 13.28 -2.89 -10.11
CA PRO A 166 13.66 -1.55 -10.55
C PRO A 166 12.99 -1.20 -11.89
N LEU A 167 12.65 0.06 -12.11
CA LEU A 167 12.12 0.53 -13.39
C LEU A 167 13.28 0.79 -14.36
N ASP A 168 13.35 0.11 -15.50
CA ASP A 168 14.35 0.44 -16.51
C ASP A 168 14.04 1.80 -17.16
N LEU A 169 14.90 2.79 -16.92
CA LEU A 169 14.77 4.15 -17.43
C LEU A 169 14.77 4.22 -18.96
N ASN A 170 15.42 3.28 -19.64
CA ASN A 170 15.54 3.23 -21.09
C ASN A 170 14.35 2.52 -21.76
N ALA A 171 13.64 1.63 -21.06
CA ALA A 171 12.45 0.95 -21.58
C ALA A 171 11.12 1.49 -21.04
N ALA A 172 11.12 2.22 -19.91
CA ALA A 172 9.90 2.67 -19.25
C ALA A 172 8.96 3.43 -20.20
N SER A 173 7.67 3.16 -20.08
CA SER A 173 6.61 3.87 -20.78
C SER A 173 6.42 5.28 -20.23
N MET A 174 5.74 6.13 -21.01
CA MET A 174 5.34 7.47 -20.58
C MET A 174 4.49 7.45 -19.30
N ASP A 175 3.63 6.45 -19.13
CA ASP A 175 2.73 6.38 -17.97
C ASP A 175 3.45 5.89 -16.71
N GLU A 176 4.45 5.01 -16.84
CA GLU A 176 5.34 4.64 -15.73
C GLU A 176 6.20 5.82 -15.29
N LEU A 177 6.84 6.53 -16.23
CA LEU A 177 7.65 7.71 -15.89
C LEU A 177 6.81 8.77 -15.18
N ARG A 178 5.61 9.07 -15.68
CA ARG A 178 4.72 10.07 -15.08
C ARG A 178 4.12 9.66 -13.73
N ALA A 179 4.19 8.37 -13.39
CA ALA A 179 3.78 7.91 -12.08
C ALA A 179 4.84 8.21 -11.01
N ILE A 180 6.10 8.49 -11.40
CA ILE A 180 7.17 8.84 -10.46
C ILE A 180 6.94 10.25 -9.88
N PRO A 181 7.05 10.44 -8.56
CA PRO A 181 6.92 11.76 -7.95
C PRO A 181 7.90 12.77 -8.54
N GLY A 182 7.39 13.95 -8.91
CA GLY A 182 8.19 15.02 -9.53
C GLY A 182 8.38 14.89 -11.05
N VAL A 183 7.99 13.78 -11.68
CA VAL A 183 8.11 13.60 -13.13
C VAL A 183 6.81 14.01 -13.84
N GLY A 184 6.80 15.23 -14.38
CA GLY A 184 5.70 15.74 -15.18
C GLY A 184 5.68 15.18 -16.61
N ARG A 185 4.67 15.56 -17.38
CA ARG A 185 4.53 15.15 -18.80
C ARG A 185 5.73 15.59 -19.66
N SER A 186 6.23 16.81 -19.46
CA SER A 186 7.38 17.34 -20.21
C SER A 186 8.64 16.57 -19.86
N THR A 187 8.97 16.47 -18.57
CA THR A 187 10.12 15.71 -18.07
C THR A 187 10.12 14.26 -18.55
N ALA A 188 8.97 13.57 -18.50
CA ALA A 188 8.85 12.22 -19.04
C ALA A 188 9.13 12.16 -20.55
N GLY A 189 8.67 13.17 -21.31
CA GLY A 189 8.93 13.29 -22.74
C GLY A 189 10.42 13.50 -23.04
N ASP A 190 11.07 14.40 -22.30
CA ASP A 190 12.51 14.67 -22.42
C ASP A 190 13.30 13.39 -22.11
N ILE A 191 12.94 12.68 -21.03
CA ILE A 191 13.52 11.37 -20.70
C ILE A 191 13.42 10.42 -21.90
N VAL A 192 12.25 10.28 -22.51
CA VAL A 192 12.05 9.36 -23.64
C VAL A 192 12.84 9.75 -24.88
N VAL A 193 12.97 11.05 -25.17
CA VAL A 193 13.67 11.58 -26.35
C VAL A 193 15.18 11.40 -26.23
N ASP A 194 15.74 11.61 -25.05
CA ASP A 194 17.19 11.64 -24.82
C ASP A 194 17.79 10.27 -24.47
N ARG A 195 16.97 9.20 -24.49
CA ARG A 195 17.45 7.81 -24.38
C ARG A 195 18.44 7.43 -25.49
N PRO A 196 19.40 6.52 -25.23
CA PRO A 196 19.59 5.80 -23.97
C PRO A 196 20.50 6.52 -22.97
N TYR A 197 20.29 6.26 -21.69
CA TYR A 197 21.12 6.72 -20.58
C TYR A 197 22.08 5.63 -20.11
N GLU A 198 23.32 6.02 -19.81
CA GLU A 198 24.34 5.16 -19.17
C GLU A 198 24.26 5.17 -17.63
N ALA A 199 23.53 6.13 -17.05
CA ALA A 199 23.31 6.26 -15.61
C ALA A 199 22.01 7.03 -15.36
N VAL A 200 21.33 6.76 -14.24
CA VAL A 200 20.06 7.41 -13.87
C VAL A 200 20.23 8.94 -13.72
N ASP A 201 21.33 9.38 -13.11
CA ASP A 201 21.63 10.81 -12.90
C ASP A 201 21.83 11.59 -14.21
N ALA A 202 22.15 10.90 -15.31
CA ALA A 202 22.36 11.54 -16.61
C ALA A 202 21.06 12.11 -17.21
N ALA A 203 19.89 11.72 -16.71
CA ALA A 203 18.61 12.30 -17.08
C ALA A 203 18.45 13.77 -16.63
N GLY A 204 19.27 14.24 -15.68
CA GLY A 204 19.36 15.66 -15.32
C GLY A 204 18.06 16.26 -14.78
N THR A 205 17.20 15.46 -14.14
CA THR A 205 15.90 15.90 -13.62
C THR A 205 15.97 16.27 -12.15
N ASP A 206 15.13 17.20 -11.69
CA ASP A 206 14.97 17.49 -10.26
C ASP A 206 14.29 16.35 -9.47
N ALA A 207 13.63 15.42 -10.16
CA ALA A 207 13.02 14.25 -9.54
C ALA A 207 14.09 13.23 -9.12
N ASP A 208 13.90 12.61 -7.94
CA ASP A 208 14.76 11.52 -7.49
C ASP A 208 14.41 10.21 -8.18
N LEU A 209 14.94 10.04 -9.40
CA LEU A 209 14.76 8.82 -10.18
C LEU A 209 15.51 7.63 -9.58
N SER A 210 16.60 7.87 -8.84
CA SER A 210 17.47 6.81 -8.29
C SER A 210 16.74 5.91 -7.28
N THR A 211 15.70 6.43 -6.64
CA THR A 211 14.83 5.67 -5.74
C THR A 211 13.99 4.62 -6.48
N PHE A 212 13.67 4.82 -7.76
CA PHE A 212 12.70 4.00 -8.51
C PHE A 212 13.29 3.25 -9.68
N ALA A 213 14.25 3.87 -10.37
CA ALA A 213 14.71 3.46 -11.68
C ALA A 213 16.17 2.98 -11.68
N THR A 214 16.49 2.20 -12.69
CA THR A 214 17.83 1.73 -13.02
C THR A 214 18.09 1.93 -14.52
N VAL A 215 19.31 1.66 -14.96
CA VAL A 215 19.67 1.51 -16.38
C VAL A 215 20.21 0.10 -16.61
N ASP A 216 20.08 -0.42 -17.83
CA ASP A 216 20.51 -1.78 -18.19
C ASP A 216 21.92 -2.13 -17.66
N GLY A 217 22.00 -3.28 -16.96
CA GLY A 217 23.25 -3.82 -16.42
C GLY A 217 23.71 -3.23 -15.07
N ALA A 218 22.98 -2.29 -14.49
CA ALA A 218 23.26 -1.80 -13.15
C ALA A 218 22.68 -2.74 -12.07
N GLU A 219 23.44 -2.93 -10.97
CA GLU A 219 23.00 -3.74 -9.83
C GLU A 219 21.76 -3.12 -9.19
N THR A 220 20.71 -3.93 -8.98
CA THR A 220 19.53 -3.51 -8.23
C THR A 220 19.94 -3.15 -6.80
N PRO A 221 19.56 -1.97 -6.27
CA PRO A 221 19.89 -1.60 -4.90
C PRO A 221 19.31 -2.63 -3.93
N THR A 222 20.18 -3.26 -3.12
CA THR A 222 19.75 -4.18 -2.06
C THR A 222 18.95 -3.40 -1.02
N ILE A 223 17.71 -3.82 -0.75
CA ILE A 223 16.88 -3.23 0.30
C ILE A 223 17.04 -4.09 1.56
N PRO A 224 17.62 -3.57 2.64
CA PRO A 224 17.84 -4.34 3.86
C PRO A 224 16.55 -5.03 4.32
N GLY A 225 16.61 -6.32 4.61
CA GLY A 225 15.47 -7.09 5.10
C GLY A 225 14.45 -7.52 4.02
N LEU A 226 14.68 -7.19 2.75
CA LEU A 226 14.13 -7.92 1.60
C LEU A 226 15.21 -8.90 1.11
N ALA A 227 14.80 -10.09 0.66
CA ALA A 227 15.74 -11.01 0.01
C ALA A 227 16.05 -10.47 -1.39
N ASN A 228 17.31 -10.60 -1.84
CA ASN A 228 17.65 -10.29 -3.23
C ASN A 228 16.95 -11.33 -4.12
N THR A 229 15.91 -10.89 -4.81
CA THR A 229 15.26 -11.63 -5.89
C THR A 229 16.05 -11.39 -7.17
N ASP A 230 17.31 -11.81 -7.18
CA ASP A 230 18.04 -11.95 -8.44
C ASP A 230 17.28 -12.99 -9.27
N GLY A 231 16.61 -12.52 -10.32
CA GLY A 231 15.64 -13.29 -11.09
C GLY A 231 16.21 -14.61 -11.58
N ASN A 232 15.74 -15.71 -10.97
CA ASN A 232 15.50 -17.00 -11.62
C ASN A 232 14.80 -17.94 -10.63
N THR A 233 13.49 -17.87 -10.51
CA THR A 233 12.70 -19.04 -10.12
C THR A 233 11.94 -19.51 -11.34
N ASP A 234 12.66 -20.27 -12.17
CA ASP A 234 12.09 -21.32 -12.99
C ASP A 234 11.28 -22.23 -12.05
N CYS A 235 9.98 -21.91 -11.90
CA CYS A 235 9.01 -22.82 -11.31
C CYS A 235 8.77 -23.95 -12.32
N ALA A 236 9.79 -24.79 -12.50
CA ALA A 236 9.63 -26.09 -13.11
C ALA A 236 8.67 -26.88 -12.23
N ASP A 237 7.45 -27.07 -12.74
CA ASP A 237 6.39 -27.91 -12.19
C ASP A 237 6.95 -29.31 -11.88
N PRO A 238 7.07 -29.72 -10.60
CA PRO A 238 7.41 -31.09 -10.29
C PRO A 238 6.15 -31.93 -10.48
N GLY A 239 5.97 -32.38 -11.72
CA GLY A 239 5.15 -33.51 -12.17
C GLY A 239 4.01 -33.95 -11.24
N VAL A 240 2.79 -33.72 -11.73
CA VAL A 240 1.55 -34.36 -11.27
C VAL A 240 1.75 -35.86 -11.01
N GLY A 241 2.04 -36.20 -9.76
CA GLY A 241 1.94 -37.55 -9.23
C GLY A 241 0.47 -37.86 -9.00
N ALA A 242 -0.12 -38.58 -9.96
CA ALA A 242 -1.48 -39.09 -9.87
C ALA A 242 -1.64 -39.99 -8.64
N TYR A 243 -2.44 -39.57 -7.67
CA TYR A 243 -3.04 -40.48 -6.70
C TYR A 243 -4.31 -41.07 -7.33
N ARG A 244 -4.24 -42.36 -7.64
CA ARG A 244 -5.39 -43.28 -7.65
C ARG A 244 -5.48 -43.96 -6.29
#